data_AF-A0A699YXT6-F1
#
_entry.id   AF-A0A699YXT6-F1
#
_cell.length_a   1.000
_cell.length_b   1.000
_cell.length_c   1.000
_cell.angle_alpha   90.00
_cell.angle_beta   90.00
_cell.angle_gamma   90.00
#
_symmetry.space_group_name_H-M   'P 1'
#
loop_
_entity.id
_entity.type
_entity.pdbx_description
1 polymer ?
#
loop_
_entity_poly.entity_id
_entity_poly.type
_entity_poly.pdbx_seq_one_letter_code
_entity_poly.pdbx_strand_id
1 'polypeptide(L)'
;MQEQVTDCYLEHYLQHWSEPVFKEALASIPQIMTWDDHDIFDGWGSYDPELQTCPVFQGVFSSARRFYALFQLHSTPERVVKDNQSFGVAGWNNLLYLGPRCALLLLDNRMERQQLQVIDPGTWS
;
A
#
# COMPACT_ATOMS: atom_id res chain seq x y z
N MET A 1 -17.56 -13.59 1.70
CA MET A 1 -16.77 -12.72 0.80
C MET A 1 -15.63 -12.02 1.54
N GLN A 2 -15.88 -11.16 2.52
CA GLN A 2 -14.78 -10.42 3.20
C GLN A 2 -13.73 -11.32 3.87
N GLU A 3 -14.18 -12.38 4.57
CA GLU A 3 -13.30 -13.40 5.16
C GLU A 3 -12.44 -14.08 4.09
N GLN A 4 -13.06 -14.55 3.00
CA GLN A 4 -12.35 -15.18 1.88
C GLN A 4 -11.30 -14.25 1.22
N VAL A 5 -11.62 -12.95 1.08
CA VAL A 5 -10.65 -11.96 0.57
C VAL A 5 -9.50 -11.76 1.56
N THR A 6 -9.81 -11.74 2.86
CA THR A 6 -8.81 -11.63 3.92
C THR A 6 -7.85 -12.81 3.90
N ASP A 7 -8.39 -14.02 3.81
CA ASP A 7 -7.60 -15.26 3.74
C ASP A 7 -6.75 -15.29 2.48
N CYS A 8 -7.32 -14.91 1.33
CA CYS A 8 -6.60 -14.83 0.06
C CYS A 8 -5.36 -13.93 0.15
N TYR A 9 -5.50 -12.71 0.67
CA TYR A 9 -4.34 -11.82 0.84
C TYR A 9 -3.33 -12.35 1.85
N LEU A 10 -3.79 -12.88 2.98
CA LEU A 10 -2.88 -13.47 3.97
C LEU A 10 -2.06 -14.61 3.35
N GLU A 11 -2.74 -15.55 2.68
CA GLU A 11 -2.09 -16.68 2.01
C GLU A 11 -1.13 -16.21 0.93
N HIS A 12 -1.52 -15.23 0.11
CA HIS A 12 -0.67 -14.67 -0.94
C HIS A 12 0.64 -14.08 -0.38
N TYR A 13 0.53 -13.25 0.68
CA TYR A 13 1.69 -12.70 1.35
C TYR A 13 2.56 -13.80 1.97
N LEU A 14 1.96 -14.75 2.71
CA LEU A 14 2.70 -15.84 3.35
C LEU A 14 3.45 -16.71 2.32
N GLN A 15 2.81 -17.03 1.19
CA GLN A 15 3.44 -17.78 0.11
C GLN A 15 4.67 -17.04 -0.41
N HIS A 16 4.52 -15.79 -0.86
CA HIS A 16 5.64 -15.04 -1.43
C HIS A 16 6.74 -14.72 -0.42
N TRP A 17 6.39 -14.30 0.80
CA TRP A 17 7.36 -13.94 1.84
C TRP A 17 8.13 -15.14 2.41
N SER A 18 7.62 -16.36 2.18
CA SER A 18 8.29 -17.59 2.59
C SER A 18 9.21 -18.19 1.53
N GLU A 19 9.22 -17.66 0.31
CA GLU A 19 10.13 -18.09 -0.76
C GLU A 19 11.58 -17.99 -0.28
N PRO A 20 12.41 -19.05 -0.37
CA PRO A 20 13.69 -19.13 0.34
C PRO A 20 14.61 -17.92 0.11
N VAL A 21 14.77 -17.51 -1.14
CA VAL A 21 15.64 -16.38 -1.52
C VAL A 21 15.05 -15.05 -1.06
N PHE A 22 13.73 -14.87 -1.18
CA PHE A 22 13.09 -13.63 -0.76
C PHE A 22 13.10 -13.50 0.76
N LYS A 23 12.78 -14.57 1.49
CA LYS A 23 12.88 -14.63 2.94
C LYS A 23 14.28 -14.29 3.46
N GLU A 24 15.33 -14.81 2.82
CA GLU A 24 16.71 -14.48 3.18
C GLU A 24 17.02 -12.99 2.93
N ALA A 25 16.57 -12.45 1.80
CA ALA A 25 16.71 -11.02 1.49
C ALA A 25 15.99 -10.14 2.51
N LEU A 26 14.72 -10.44 2.83
CA LEU A 26 13.93 -9.73 3.85
C LEU A 26 14.62 -9.72 5.22
N ALA A 27 15.32 -10.81 5.58
CA ALA A 27 16.02 -10.94 6.86
C ALA A 27 17.40 -10.25 6.90
N SER A 28 18.00 -9.94 5.75
CA SER A 28 19.39 -9.48 5.66
C SER A 28 19.55 -8.07 5.06
N ILE A 29 18.55 -7.57 4.32
CA ILE A 29 18.60 -6.30 3.61
C ILE A 29 17.57 -5.35 4.23
N PRO A 30 17.99 -4.17 4.75
CA PRO A 30 17.05 -3.14 5.17
C PRO A 30 16.18 -2.67 3.99
N GLN A 31 14.87 -2.61 4.20
CA GLN A 31 13.90 -2.33 3.15
C GLN A 31 13.01 -1.13 3.45
N ILE A 32 12.65 -0.42 2.39
CA ILE A 32 11.63 0.63 2.37
C ILE A 32 10.69 0.23 1.23
N MET A 33 9.43 -0.05 1.56
CA MET A 33 8.48 -0.69 0.63
C MET A 33 7.31 0.23 0.32
N THR A 34 6.78 0.11 -0.89
CA THR A 34 5.49 0.66 -1.30
C THR A 34 4.79 -0.36 -2.18
N TRP A 35 3.48 -0.22 -2.30
CA TRP A 35 2.62 -1.11 -3.06
C TRP A 35 2.30 -0.62 -4.47
N ASP A 36 1.86 -1.56 -5.29
CA ASP A 36 1.40 -1.40 -6.66
C ASP A 36 -0.06 -1.86 -6.82
N ASP A 37 -0.64 -1.82 -8.02
CA ASP A 37 -2.04 -2.22 -8.22
C ASP A 37 -2.19 -3.73 -8.10
N HIS A 38 -1.16 -4.50 -8.43
CA HIS A 38 -1.16 -5.94 -8.24
C HIS A 38 -1.17 -6.38 -6.76
N ASP A 39 -0.82 -5.49 -5.82
CA ASP A 39 -1.05 -5.72 -4.38
C ASP A 39 -2.54 -5.59 -4.00
N ILE A 40 -3.36 -5.04 -4.90
CA ILE A 40 -4.81 -4.89 -4.76
C ILE A 40 -5.50 -5.83 -5.78
N PHE A 41 -5.61 -5.40 -7.02
CA PHE A 41 -5.84 -6.22 -8.21
C PHE A 41 -5.52 -5.38 -9.46
N ASP A 42 -5.23 -6.08 -10.56
CA ASP A 42 -4.80 -5.49 -11.82
C ASP A 42 -5.70 -4.32 -12.25
N GLY A 43 -5.09 -3.18 -12.57
CA GLY A 43 -5.80 -1.99 -13.05
C GLY A 43 -6.42 -1.10 -11.98
N TRP A 44 -6.16 -1.32 -10.68
CA TRP A 44 -6.70 -0.47 -9.61
C TRP A 44 -6.49 1.03 -9.88
N GLY A 45 -7.59 1.80 -9.81
CA GLY A 45 -7.59 3.24 -10.09
C GLY A 45 -7.77 3.60 -11.57
N SER A 46 -7.90 2.61 -12.47
CA SER A 46 -8.12 2.82 -13.91
C SER A 46 -9.54 2.49 -14.38
N TYR A 47 -10.40 2.03 -13.47
CA TYR A 47 -11.79 1.68 -13.75
C TYR A 47 -12.71 2.92 -13.75
N ASP A 48 -13.88 2.79 -14.38
CA ASP A 48 -14.93 3.81 -14.32
C ASP A 48 -15.27 4.17 -12.86
N PRO A 49 -15.55 5.45 -12.55
CA PRO A 49 -15.78 5.90 -11.18
C PRO A 49 -16.86 5.12 -10.41
N GLU A 50 -17.90 4.66 -11.11
CA GLU A 50 -18.97 3.86 -10.52
C GLU A 50 -18.46 2.48 -10.06
N LEU A 51 -17.63 1.82 -10.86
CA LEU A 51 -16.99 0.56 -10.48
C LEU A 51 -15.93 0.77 -9.40
N GLN A 52 -15.09 1.80 -9.56
CA GLN A 52 -14.01 2.11 -8.62
C GLN A 52 -14.54 2.37 -7.21
N THR A 53 -15.73 2.98 -7.08
CA THR A 53 -16.37 3.30 -5.79
C THR A 53 -17.37 2.24 -5.33
N CYS A 54 -17.60 1.16 -6.09
CA CYS A 54 -18.57 0.15 -5.71
C CYS A 54 -18.17 -0.59 -4.40
N PRO A 55 -19.14 -1.09 -3.62
CA PRO A 55 -18.84 -1.74 -2.34
C PRO A 55 -17.91 -2.96 -2.44
N VAL A 56 -17.94 -3.66 -3.57
CA VAL A 56 -17.08 -4.84 -3.80
C VAL A 56 -15.62 -4.40 -3.92
N PHE A 57 -15.33 -3.44 -4.79
CA PHE A 57 -13.96 -2.95 -5.02
C PHE A 57 -13.39 -2.30 -3.76
N GLN A 58 -14.21 -1.52 -3.05
CA GLN A 58 -13.82 -0.91 -1.78
C GLN A 58 -13.55 -1.94 -0.68
N GLY A 59 -14.30 -3.04 -0.65
CA GLY A 59 -14.06 -4.16 0.27
C GLY A 59 -12.75 -4.90 0.00
N VAL A 60 -12.42 -5.11 -1.27
CA VAL A 60 -11.14 -5.71 -1.70
C VAL A 60 -9.98 -4.80 -1.33
N PHE A 61 -10.07 -3.52 -1.68
CA PHE A 61 -9.04 -2.53 -1.35
C PHE A 61 -8.81 -2.36 0.15
N SER A 62 -9.88 -2.34 0.96
CA SER A 62 -9.76 -2.28 2.41
C SER A 62 -8.94 -3.46 2.97
N SER A 63 -9.16 -4.65 2.40
CA SER A 63 -8.42 -5.86 2.77
C SER A 63 -6.96 -5.79 2.29
N ALA A 64 -6.72 -5.41 1.03
CA ALA A 64 -5.39 -5.21 0.46
C ALA A 64 -4.55 -4.23 1.30
N ARG A 65 -5.13 -3.07 1.60
CA ARG A 65 -4.50 -2.00 2.41
C ARG A 65 -4.12 -2.48 3.81
N ARG A 66 -4.94 -3.33 4.43
CA ARG A 66 -4.62 -3.93 5.74
C ARG A 66 -3.38 -4.81 5.66
N PHE A 67 -3.25 -5.63 4.63
CA PHE A 67 -2.10 -6.52 4.48
C PHE A 67 -0.84 -5.80 3.98
N TYR A 68 -1.00 -4.77 3.15
CA TYR A 68 0.08 -3.83 2.83
C TYR A 68 0.66 -3.20 4.12
N ALA A 69 -0.21 -2.69 5.00
CA ALA A 69 0.24 -2.15 6.29
C ALA A 69 0.99 -3.20 7.13
N LEU A 70 0.44 -4.41 7.22
CA LEU A 70 1.00 -5.47 8.06
C LEU A 70 2.35 -5.98 7.54
N PHE A 71 2.42 -6.38 6.27
CA PHE A 71 3.59 -7.03 5.71
C PHE A 71 4.62 -6.02 5.22
N GLN A 72 4.24 -5.02 4.42
CA GLN A 72 5.23 -4.13 3.82
C GLN A 72 5.65 -2.98 4.75
N LEU A 73 4.72 -2.45 5.54
CA LEU A 73 4.99 -1.32 6.46
C LEU A 73 5.24 -1.75 7.92
N HIS A 74 5.08 -3.04 8.24
CA HIS A 74 5.18 -3.58 9.61
C HIS A 74 4.37 -2.78 10.65
N SER A 75 3.16 -2.38 10.26
CA SER A 75 2.29 -1.49 11.02
C SER A 75 0.82 -1.92 10.94
N THR A 76 -0.08 -1.11 11.50
CA THR A 76 -1.53 -1.24 11.29
C THR A 76 -2.04 0.01 10.57
N PRO A 77 -3.18 -0.06 9.85
CA PRO A 77 -3.73 1.12 9.19
C PRO A 77 -3.89 2.34 10.10
N GLU A 78 -4.25 2.12 11.37
CA GLU A 78 -4.42 3.17 12.37
C GLU A 78 -3.06 3.76 12.79
N ARG A 79 -2.03 2.93 12.89
CA ARG A 79 -0.68 3.35 13.28
C ARG A 79 0.05 4.07 12.16
N VAL A 80 -0.12 3.68 10.90
CA VAL A 80 0.48 4.40 9.76
C VAL A 80 0.03 5.87 9.76
N VAL A 81 -1.25 6.11 10.01
CA VAL A 81 -1.81 7.48 10.10
C VAL A 81 -1.36 8.19 11.37
N LYS A 82 -1.38 7.51 12.53
CA LYS A 82 -1.09 8.12 13.83
C LYS A 82 0.39 8.43 14.06
N ASP A 83 1.27 7.52 13.64
CA ASP A 83 2.71 7.59 13.91
C ASP A 83 3.42 8.58 12.95
N ASN A 84 2.66 9.35 12.17
CA ASN A 84 3.08 10.49 11.35
C ASN A 84 4.12 10.14 10.28
N GLN A 85 4.07 8.91 9.78
CA GLN A 85 4.90 8.45 8.67
C GLN A 85 4.31 8.86 7.31
N SER A 86 3.00 9.08 7.24
CA SER A 86 2.31 9.50 6.03
C SER A 86 1.95 10.99 6.00
N PHE A 87 2.24 11.69 4.91
CA PHE A 87 1.64 13.00 4.57
C PHE A 87 0.66 12.87 3.39
N GLY A 88 -0.20 13.87 3.18
CA GLY A 88 -1.17 13.90 2.07
C GLY A 88 -2.62 13.86 2.53
N VAL A 89 -3.55 13.65 1.59
CA VAL A 89 -4.99 13.67 1.86
C VAL A 89 -5.48 12.32 2.41
N ALA A 90 -5.18 11.24 1.70
CA ALA A 90 -5.54 9.87 2.04
C ALA A 90 -4.41 8.86 1.82
N GLY A 91 -3.44 9.17 0.94
CA GLY A 91 -2.31 8.30 0.62
C GLY A 91 -1.28 8.19 1.74
N TRP A 92 -0.64 7.02 1.81
CA TRP A 92 0.40 6.77 2.80
C TRP A 92 1.81 7.15 2.29
N ASN A 93 2.02 8.45 2.01
CA ASN A 93 3.27 8.97 1.46
C ASN A 93 4.35 9.17 2.53
N ASN A 94 5.57 8.68 2.31
CA ASN A 94 6.66 8.74 3.29
C ASN A 94 7.81 9.65 2.84
N LEU A 95 8.40 10.40 3.78
CA LEU A 95 9.67 11.10 3.58
C LEU A 95 10.70 10.59 4.59
N LEU A 96 11.75 9.95 4.08
CA LEU A 96 12.77 9.28 4.88
C LEU A 96 14.13 9.94 4.64
N TYR A 97 14.88 10.22 5.70
CA TYR A 97 16.24 10.74 5.60
C TYR A 97 17.25 9.59 5.73
N LEU A 98 17.94 9.28 4.64
CA LEU A 98 18.99 8.27 4.57
C LEU A 98 20.35 8.91 4.89
N GLY A 99 20.42 9.49 6.08
CA GLY A 99 21.55 10.32 6.53
C GLY A 99 21.46 11.79 6.09
N PRO A 100 22.52 12.58 6.29
CA PRO A 100 22.45 14.04 6.19
C PRO A 100 22.38 14.60 4.76
N ARG A 101 22.52 13.76 3.73
CA ARG A 101 22.63 14.21 2.33
C ARG A 101 21.63 13.53 1.38
N CYS A 102 20.81 12.63 1.89
CA CYS A 102 19.87 11.88 1.08
C CYS A 102 18.52 11.87 1.77
N ALA A 103 17.51 12.33 1.05
CA ALA A 103 16.12 12.14 1.42
C ALA A 103 15.46 11.30 0.33
N LEU A 104 14.65 10.34 0.75
CA LEU A 104 13.81 9.51 -0.10
C LEU A 104 12.37 9.93 0.10
N LEU A 105 11.76 10.41 -0.98
CA LEU A 105 10.33 10.66 -1.07
C LEU A 105 9.67 9.44 -1.69
N LEU A 106 8.83 8.76 -0.93
CA LEU A 106 8.09 7.58 -1.35
C LEU A 106 6.61 7.93 -1.42
N LEU A 107 6.04 7.90 -2.61
CA LEU A 107 4.66 8.31 -2.86
C LEU A 107 3.73 7.11 -3.01
N ASP A 108 2.56 7.22 -2.40
CA ASP A 108 1.46 6.28 -2.56
C ASP A 108 0.66 6.64 -3.81
N ASN A 109 0.82 5.84 -4.86
CA ASN A 109 0.18 6.06 -6.16
C ASN A 109 -1.11 5.26 -6.34
N ARG A 110 -1.70 4.73 -5.25
CA ARG A 110 -2.83 3.79 -5.32
C ARG A 110 -4.03 4.22 -4.48
N MET A 111 -3.83 4.83 -3.30
CA MET A 111 -4.96 5.22 -2.45
C MET A 111 -5.84 6.32 -3.04
N GLU A 112 -5.21 7.31 -3.68
CA GLU A 112 -5.90 8.50 -4.22
C GLU A 112 -6.14 8.40 -5.73
N ARG A 113 -5.71 7.29 -6.35
CA ARG A 113 -5.68 7.15 -7.80
C ARG A 113 -7.09 7.07 -8.38
N GLN A 114 -7.30 7.91 -9.39
CA GLN A 114 -8.43 7.93 -10.31
C GLN A 114 -7.89 7.87 -11.74
N GLN A 115 -8.79 7.70 -12.72
CA GLN A 115 -8.41 7.51 -14.12
C GLN A 115 -7.56 8.66 -14.69
N LEU A 116 -7.84 9.90 -14.26
CA LEU A 116 -7.17 11.11 -14.76
C LEU A 116 -6.24 11.77 -13.73
N GLN A 117 -6.11 11.19 -12.53
CA GLN A 117 -5.38 11.77 -11.41
C GLN A 117 -4.73 10.66 -10.59
N VAL A 118 -3.42 10.72 -10.36
CA VAL A 118 -2.72 9.69 -9.57
C VAL A 118 -2.71 10.01 -8.07
N ILE A 119 -2.39 11.27 -7.74
CA ILE A 119 -2.31 11.79 -6.37
C ILE A 119 -3.18 13.04 -6.31
N ASP A 120 -3.89 13.24 -5.21
CA ASP A 120 -4.68 14.44 -4.97
C ASP A 120 -3.80 15.70 -4.97
N PRO A 121 -4.15 16.76 -5.73
CA PRO A 121 -3.41 18.01 -5.69
C PRO A 121 -3.29 18.60 -4.27
N GLY A 122 -4.26 18.33 -3.39
CA GLY A 122 -4.23 18.71 -1.97
C GLY A 122 -3.14 18.01 -1.16
N THR A 123 -2.52 16.94 -1.67
CA THR A 123 -1.37 16.29 -1.02
C THR A 123 -0.13 17.21 -0.98
N TRP A 124 -0.07 18.22 -1.85
CA TRP A 124 1.08 19.12 -1.99
C TRP A 124 0.87 20.52 -1.40
N SER A 125 -0.35 20.85 -0.99
CA SER A 125 -0.75 22.17 -0.48
C SER A 125 -0.60 22.27 1.02
#